data_AF-A0A7G8H040-F1
#
_entry.id   AF-A0A7G8H040-F1
#
_cell.length_a   1.000
_cell.length_b   1.000
_cell.length_c   1.000
_cell.angle_alpha   90.00
_cell.angle_beta   90.00
_cell.angle_gamma   90.00
#
_symmetry.space_group_name_H-M   'P 1'
#
loop_
_entity.id
_entity.type
_entity.pdbx_description
1 polymer ?
#
loop_
_entity_poly.entity_id
_entity_poly.type
_entity_poly.pdbx_seq_one_letter_code
_entity_poly.pdbx_strand_id
1 'polypeptide(L)'
;MSVDHASAVAAPKADPVFLHVKAAMTVIVTDTEGAWRMADVIWVDGGARNPKVPTLLQVADVDTGVINRVNADLVTHIVPRV
;
A
#
# COMPACT_ATOMS: atom_id res chain seq x y z
N MET A 1 15.95 -43.84 -16.00
CA MET A 1 16.32 -42.84 -14.98
C MET A 1 15.26 -41.75 -15.05
N SER A 2 14.35 -41.67 -14.07
CA SER A 2 13.38 -40.57 -13.96
C SER A 2 13.98 -39.53 -13.03
N VAL A 3 14.03 -38.27 -13.44
CA VAL A 3 14.52 -37.18 -12.60
C VAL A 3 13.30 -36.50 -12.00
N ASP A 4 13.12 -36.64 -10.70
CA ASP A 4 12.03 -35.99 -9.99
C ASP A 4 12.35 -34.50 -9.87
N HIS A 5 11.56 -33.67 -10.55
CA HIS A 5 11.59 -32.23 -10.34
C HIS A 5 10.73 -31.92 -9.10
N ALA A 6 11.38 -31.74 -7.96
CA ALA A 6 10.73 -31.12 -6.81
C ALA A 6 10.32 -29.69 -7.18
N SER A 7 9.02 -29.46 -7.39
CA SER A 7 8.47 -28.11 -7.48
C SER A 7 8.70 -27.40 -6.16
N ALA A 8 9.61 -26.43 -6.16
CA ALA A 8 9.74 -25.50 -5.05
C ALA A 8 8.41 -24.74 -4.92
N VAL A 9 7.63 -25.05 -3.89
CA VAL A 9 6.45 -24.26 -3.53
C VAL A 9 6.97 -22.88 -3.16
N ALA A 10 6.69 -21.88 -4.00
CA ALA A 10 7.02 -20.50 -3.69
C ALA A 10 6.39 -20.13 -2.35
N ALA A 11 7.17 -19.48 -1.48
CA ALA A 11 6.66 -18.99 -0.20
C ALA A 11 5.40 -18.13 -0.45
N PRO A 12 4.39 -18.18 0.44
CA PRO A 12 3.21 -17.35 0.30
C PRO A 12 3.63 -15.89 0.15
N LYS A 13 3.23 -15.26 -0.95
CA LYS A 13 3.48 -13.84 -1.16
C LYS A 13 2.73 -13.10 -0.05
N ALA A 14 3.45 -12.34 0.77
CA ALA A 14 2.82 -11.55 1.82
C ALA A 14 1.73 -10.65 1.21
N ASP A 15 0.64 -10.47 1.95
CA ASP A 15 -0.46 -9.62 1.50
C ASP A 15 0.05 -8.20 1.20
N PRO A 16 -0.44 -7.55 0.13
CA PRO A 16 -0.08 -6.18 -0.15
C PRO A 16 -0.34 -5.26 1.06
N VAL A 17 0.64 -4.41 1.38
CA VAL A 17 0.61 -3.53 2.57
C VAL A 17 -0.64 -2.67 2.60
N PHE A 18 -1.08 -2.16 1.45
CA PHE A 18 -2.23 -1.26 1.35
C PHE A 18 -3.57 -1.87 1.79
N LEU A 19 -3.69 -3.21 1.85
CA LEU A 19 -4.89 -3.87 2.39
C LEU A 19 -5.08 -3.61 3.88
N HIS A 20 -4.01 -3.19 4.57
CA HIS A 20 -4.01 -2.95 6.01
C HIS A 20 -4.10 -1.47 6.38
N VAL A 21 -4.11 -0.58 5.38
CA VAL A 21 -4.15 0.88 5.58
C VAL A 21 -5.53 1.31 6.05
N LYS A 22 -5.56 2.18 7.07
CA LYS A 22 -6.77 2.80 7.62
C LYS A 22 -6.57 4.31 7.72
N ALA A 23 -7.67 5.05 7.77
CA ALA A 23 -7.62 6.48 8.12
C ALA A 23 -6.90 6.68 9.46
N ALA A 24 -6.23 7.82 9.60
CA ALA A 24 -5.37 8.20 10.73
C ALA A 24 -4.07 7.38 10.89
N MET A 25 -3.71 6.54 9.91
CA MET A 25 -2.36 5.96 9.81
C MET A 25 -1.45 6.87 8.99
N THR A 26 -0.15 6.81 9.25
CA THR A 26 0.87 7.43 8.42
C THR A 26 1.49 6.35 7.52
N VAL A 27 1.67 6.66 6.23
CA VAL A 27 2.20 5.73 5.22
C VAL A 27 3.38 6.33 4.49
N ILE A 28 4.22 5.48 3.90
CA ILE A 28 5.21 5.87 2.90
C ILE A 28 4.62 5.59 1.52
N VAL A 29 4.55 6.62 0.69
CA VAL A 29 4.15 6.53 -0.72
C VAL A 29 5.40 6.69 -1.56
N THR A 30 5.60 5.79 -2.51
CA THR A 30 6.70 5.87 -3.50
C THR A 30 6.10 5.96 -4.89
N ASP A 31 6.46 6.99 -5.64
CA ASP A 31 5.97 7.15 -7.00
C ASP A 31 6.70 6.22 -7.99
N THR A 32 6.31 6.30 -9.27
CA THR A 32 6.88 5.47 -10.34
C THR A 32 8.33 5.83 -10.68
N GLU A 33 8.80 7.00 -10.25
CA GLU A 33 10.18 7.48 -10.47
C GLU A 33 11.09 7.15 -9.26
N GLY A 34 10.51 6.56 -8.20
CA GLY A 34 11.21 6.13 -7.00
C GLY A 34 11.34 7.23 -5.93
N ALA A 35 10.81 8.42 -6.17
CA ALA A 35 10.73 9.43 -5.12
C ALA A 35 9.68 9.02 -4.09
N TRP A 36 9.98 9.27 -2.82
CA TRP A 36 9.11 8.86 -1.71
C TRP A 36 8.80 10.02 -0.79
N ARG A 37 7.65 9.90 -0.11
CA ARG A 37 7.20 10.86 0.90
C ARG A 37 6.35 10.17 1.96
N MET A 38 6.27 10.78 3.14
CA MET A 38 5.32 10.38 4.17
C MET A 38 4.01 11.12 4.00
N ALA A 39 2.91 10.43 4.22
CA ALA A 39 1.58 11.04 4.16
C ALA A 39 0.65 10.44 5.21
N ASP A 40 -0.16 11.30 5.82
CA ASP A 40 -1.21 10.90 6.74
C ASP A 40 -2.48 10.57 5.95
N VAL A 41 -3.03 9.39 6.22
CA VAL A 41 -4.23 8.89 5.54
C VAL A 41 -5.46 9.56 6.12
N ILE A 42 -6.18 10.31 5.30
CA ILE A 42 -7.43 10.98 5.65
C ILE A 42 -8.62 10.06 5.39
N TRP A 43 -8.63 9.45 4.20
CA TRP A 43 -9.75 8.62 3.75
C TRP A 43 -9.28 7.46 2.88
N VAL A 44 -9.99 6.33 2.96
CA VAL A 44 -9.72 5.11 2.19
C VAL A 44 -10.93 4.83 1.30
N ASP A 45 -10.74 4.97 -0.01
CA ASP A 45 -11.74 4.63 -1.02
C ASP A 45 -11.57 3.17 -1.47
N GLY A 46 -12.67 2.42 -1.39
CA GLY A 46 -12.77 1.08 -1.93
C GLY A 46 -13.01 1.07 -3.45
N GLY A 47 -12.57 0.00 -4.11
CA GLY A 47 -12.71 -0.14 -5.55
C GLY A 47 -14.16 -0.30 -6.02
N ALA A 48 -14.48 0.20 -7.22
CA ALA A 48 -15.83 0.14 -7.79
C ALA A 48 -16.41 -1.29 -7.90
N ARG A 49 -15.55 -2.29 -8.11
CA ARG A 49 -15.94 -3.71 -8.19
C ARG A 49 -16.06 -4.38 -6.82
N ASN A 50 -15.29 -3.91 -5.84
CA ASN A 50 -15.32 -4.41 -4.47
C ASN A 50 -14.98 -3.27 -3.50
N PRO A 51 -16.00 -2.63 -2.89
CA PRO A 51 -15.80 -1.53 -1.96
C PRO A 51 -15.00 -1.88 -0.71
N LYS A 52 -14.74 -3.17 -0.44
CA LYS A 52 -13.92 -3.62 0.69
C LYS A 52 -12.43 -3.63 0.39
N VAL A 53 -12.02 -3.47 -0.87
CA VAL A 53 -10.61 -3.48 -1.28
C VAL A 53 -10.16 -2.04 -1.52
N PRO A 54 -9.22 -1.50 -0.72
CA PRO A 54 -8.67 -0.16 -0.94
C PRO A 54 -8.07 -0.03 -2.33
N THR A 55 -8.43 1.04 -3.04
CA THR A 55 -7.84 1.36 -4.36
C THR A 55 -7.30 2.79 -4.43
N LEU A 56 -7.89 3.71 -3.65
CA LEU A 56 -7.49 5.12 -3.63
C LEU A 56 -7.44 5.59 -2.19
N LEU A 57 -6.42 6.39 -1.88
CA LEU A 57 -6.24 6.99 -0.57
C LEU A 57 -6.24 8.50 -0.74
N GLN A 58 -7.04 9.20 0.06
CA GLN A 58 -6.85 10.63 0.25
C GLN A 58 -5.85 10.81 1.38
N VAL A 59 -4.77 11.54 1.11
CA VAL A 59 -3.67 11.71 2.05
C VAL A 59 -3.29 13.17 2.15
N ALA A 60 -2.82 13.60 3.33
CA ALA A 60 -2.07 14.84 3.50
C ALA A 60 -0.58 14.52 3.54
N ASP A 61 0.19 15.17 2.68
CA ASP A 61 1.65 15.11 2.76
C ASP A 61 2.14 15.67 4.12
N VAL A 62 3.04 14.95 4.80
CA VAL A 62 3.46 15.31 6.17
C VAL A 62 4.29 16.59 6.19
N ASP A 63 5.07 16.86 5.15
CA ASP A 63 5.98 18.01 5.10
C ASP A 63 5.27 19.28 4.64
N THR A 64 4.35 19.15 3.68
CA THR A 64 3.71 20.29 2.99
C THR A 64 2.26 20.52 3.38
N GLY A 65 1.60 19.52 3.98
CA GLY A 65 0.16 19.54 4.27
C GLY A 65 -0.73 19.47 3.02
N VAL A 66 -0.17 19.33 1.82
CA VAL A 66 -0.95 19.25 0.58
C VAL A 66 -1.79 17.98 0.58
N ILE A 67 -3.09 18.15 0.35
CA ILE A 67 -4.04 17.03 0.24
C ILE A 67 -4.15 16.60 -1.21
N ASN A 68 -3.90 15.32 -1.48
CA ASN A 68 -4.10 14.73 -2.79
C ASN A 68 -4.64 13.29 -2.67
N ARG A 69 -4.96 12.70 -3.82
CA ARG A 69 -5.32 11.29 -3.93
C ARG A 69 -4.14 10.51 -4.49
N VAL A 70 -3.87 9.35 -3.91
CA VAL A 70 -2.84 8.42 -4.37
C VAL A 70 -3.44 7.04 -4.58
N ASN A 71 -2.92 6.29 -5.56
CA ASN A 71 -3.28 4.89 -5.73
C ASN A 71 -2.75 4.09 -4.53
N ALA A 72 -3.57 3.17 -4.03
CA ALA A 72 -3.23 2.37 -2.86
C ALA A 72 -1.99 1.48 -3.09
N ASP A 73 -1.74 1.05 -4.33
CA ASP A 73 -0.58 0.22 -4.70
C ASP A 73 0.77 0.95 -4.57
N LEU A 74 0.79 2.28 -4.53
CA LEU A 74 1.99 3.10 -4.30
C LEU A 74 2.41 3.14 -2.83
N VAL A 75 1.58 2.62 -1.92
CA VAL A 75 1.94 2.50 -0.50
C VAL A 75 2.90 1.33 -0.33
N THR A 76 4.10 1.64 0.14
CA THR A 76 5.13 0.63 0.38
C THR A 76 5.19 0.22 1.84
N HIS A 77 4.88 1.13 2.77
CA HIS A 77 5.00 0.88 4.21
C HIS A 77 3.92 1.62 5.02
N ILE A 78 3.54 1.04 6.16
CA ILE A 78 2.76 1.69 7.22
C ILE A 78 3.72 2.04 8.36
N VAL A 79 3.69 3.29 8.81
CA VAL A 79 4.55 3.77 9.90
C VAL A 79 3.87 3.45 11.24
N PRO A 80 4.50 2.69 12.14
CA PRO A 80 3.93 2.38 13.44
C PRO A 80 3.86 3.64 14.32
N ARG A 81 2.78 3.76 15.10
CA ARG A 81 2.68 4.79 16.14
C ARG A 81 3.30 4.23 17.43
N VAL A 82 4.12 5.05 18.10
CA VAL A 82 4.79 4.72 19.37
C VAL A 82 3.86 5.00 20.55
#